data_AF-A0A924ZKY9-F1
#
_entry.id   AF-A0A924ZKY9-F1
#
_cell.length_a   1.000
_cell.length_b   1.000
_cell.length_c   1.000
_cell.angle_alpha   90.00
_cell.angle_beta   90.00
_cell.angle_gamma   90.00
#
_symmetry.space_group_name_H-M   'P 1'
#
loop_
_entity.id
_entity.type
_entity.pdbx_description
1 polymer ?
#
loop_
_entity_poly.entity_id
_entity_poly.type
_entity_poly.pdbx_seq_one_letter_code
_entity_poly.pdbx_strand_id
1 'polypeptide(L)'
;MRSILFFVVSFLISFSWANEPLCPTQNGESISGWRDAMFKNVFEGKYTEVKTKFKNCYQDEPSVPQCLKDLKYYNESISSPPIDVATFNELYDQSLKYRSEEVLPTEFLVKDKDGKIKPGLVKIPDNIFELVKKNNWKAVAYKTRDRGGFDPTHNLLIVAIPGVDKDIFLQIGIDADEKPYEQIYDPEIKSKSGNLTKGKETLTMITVDKTVKPFVGQLRKMTEDEIKGQYKWSNSLAQHDGTGLNNCFLCHTNPLRPISPVGYRAINGKEILMSAEKTKNIDEINQLLTQPGLSWGQTKHSGKEVRFGPTMDSQPWGWAPRNSVTRTQKFIESCAANREAVSHSSRDQRLYQFDALPTSTAKVNWQKVASSMNCIACHNGTDRGILHNEFQSRTIAFKVAVSREMPLYDDPDVPVAPDLTMDERLALLSCLKAEREAVRDEWRKSGWWVKRAPCTDETENHKSNSTPTEKSAISDDVHKIN
;
A
#
# COMPACT_ATOMS: atom_id res chain seq x y z
N MET A 1 -21.94 -72.95 34.65
CA MET A 1 -22.68 -71.75 34.20
C MET A 1 -21.71 -70.60 34.04
N ARG A 2 -21.35 -70.23 32.80
CA ARG A 2 -20.55 -69.03 32.49
C ARG A 2 -21.22 -68.36 31.28
N SER A 3 -21.82 -67.20 31.51
CA SER A 3 -22.42 -66.36 30.47
C SER A 3 -21.34 -65.48 29.86
N ILE A 4 -21.14 -65.60 28.55
CA ILE A 4 -20.28 -64.70 27.75
C ILE A 4 -21.18 -63.62 27.16
N LEU A 5 -20.97 -62.38 27.60
CA LEU A 5 -21.59 -61.19 27.02
C LEU A 5 -20.83 -60.81 25.75
N PHE A 6 -21.49 -60.88 24.59
CA PHE A 6 -20.98 -60.31 23.33
C PHE A 6 -21.35 -58.83 23.27
N PHE A 7 -20.35 -57.95 23.39
CA PHE A 7 -20.48 -56.53 23.05
C PHE A 7 -20.19 -56.36 21.55
N VAL A 8 -21.23 -56.09 20.76
CA VAL A 8 -21.10 -55.66 19.37
C VAL A 8 -20.87 -54.15 19.38
N VAL A 9 -19.64 -53.74 19.09
CA VAL A 9 -19.29 -52.33 18.85
C VAL A 9 -19.52 -52.05 17.36
N SER A 10 -20.65 -51.42 17.03
CA SER A 10 -20.92 -50.91 15.69
C SER A 10 -20.16 -49.60 15.47
N PHE A 11 -19.07 -49.67 14.70
CA PHE A 11 -18.41 -48.49 14.13
C PHE A 11 -19.28 -47.94 13.00
N LEU A 12 -20.06 -46.90 13.30
CA LEU A 12 -20.69 -46.06 12.26
C LEU A 12 -19.59 -45.17 11.66
N ILE A 13 -19.05 -45.58 10.52
CA ILE A 13 -18.23 -44.73 9.67
C ILE A 13 -19.18 -43.84 8.87
N SER A 14 -19.43 -42.64 9.37
CA SER A 14 -20.12 -41.59 8.61
C SER A 14 -19.20 -41.10 7.51
N PHE A 15 -19.28 -41.69 6.30
CA PHE A 15 -18.72 -41.06 5.11
C PHE A 15 -19.55 -39.84 4.76
N SER A 16 -19.14 -38.66 5.23
CA SER A 16 -19.59 -37.40 4.65
C SER A 16 -18.98 -37.29 3.25
N TRP A 17 -19.72 -37.71 2.24
CA TRP A 17 -19.46 -37.32 0.86
C TRP A 17 -19.73 -35.82 0.77
N ALA A 18 -18.71 -35.01 1.06
CA ALA A 18 -18.75 -33.61 0.71
C ALA A 18 -18.79 -33.56 -0.81
N ASN A 19 -19.97 -33.31 -1.37
CA ASN A 19 -20.12 -33.02 -2.80
C ASN A 19 -19.10 -31.94 -3.14
N GLU A 20 -18.24 -32.23 -4.12
CA GLU A 20 -17.25 -31.26 -4.54
C GLU A 20 -17.97 -30.01 -5.05
N PRO A 21 -17.55 -28.80 -4.64
CA PRO A 21 -18.20 -27.57 -5.07
C PRO A 21 -18.10 -27.46 -6.59
N LEU A 22 -19.25 -27.35 -7.24
CA LEU A 22 -19.38 -27.16 -8.67
C LEU A 22 -18.93 -25.74 -9.06
N CYS A 23 -18.66 -25.50 -10.34
CA CYS A 23 -18.26 -24.16 -10.76
C CYS A 23 -19.38 -23.14 -10.47
N PRO A 24 -19.09 -22.02 -9.77
CA PRO A 24 -20.12 -21.18 -9.17
C PRO A 24 -21.05 -20.56 -10.22
N THR A 25 -20.49 -20.18 -11.37
CA THR A 25 -21.26 -19.62 -12.49
C THR A 25 -22.06 -20.64 -13.29
N GLN A 26 -21.90 -21.95 -13.05
CA GLN A 26 -22.53 -23.00 -13.85
C GLN A 26 -23.70 -23.70 -13.13
N ASN A 27 -23.75 -23.66 -11.79
CA ASN A 27 -24.72 -24.46 -11.02
C ASN A 27 -25.39 -23.72 -9.85
N GLY A 28 -25.31 -22.38 -9.80
CA GLY A 28 -25.97 -21.58 -8.76
C GLY A 28 -25.30 -21.63 -7.38
N GLU A 29 -24.04 -22.09 -7.31
CA GLU A 29 -23.22 -21.94 -6.10
C GLU A 29 -22.70 -20.50 -6.03
N SER A 30 -22.74 -19.89 -4.84
CA SER A 30 -22.22 -18.54 -4.66
C SER A 30 -20.71 -18.49 -4.91
N ILE A 31 -20.24 -17.45 -5.59
CA ILE A 31 -18.80 -17.24 -5.83
C ILE A 31 -18.08 -17.10 -4.48
N SER A 32 -18.76 -16.47 -3.51
CA SER A 32 -18.32 -16.37 -2.12
C SER A 32 -18.08 -17.75 -1.47
N GLY A 33 -19.05 -18.65 -1.55
CA GLY A 33 -18.98 -20.00 -0.98
C GLY A 33 -17.94 -20.88 -1.67
N TRP A 34 -17.87 -20.82 -3.00
CA TRP A 34 -16.85 -21.52 -3.78
C TRP A 34 -15.44 -21.07 -3.40
N ARG A 35 -15.23 -19.75 -3.25
CA ARG A 35 -13.94 -19.21 -2.82
C ARG A 35 -13.55 -19.69 -1.42
N ASP A 36 -14.49 -19.72 -0.48
CA ASP A 36 -14.24 -20.20 0.87
C ASP A 36 -13.88 -21.69 0.90
N ALA A 37 -14.50 -22.50 0.04
CA ALA A 37 -14.13 -23.90 -0.15
C ALA A 37 -12.72 -24.06 -0.74
N MET A 38 -12.37 -23.26 -1.76
CA MET A 38 -11.01 -23.26 -2.32
C MET A 38 -9.98 -22.78 -1.31
N PHE A 39 -10.30 -21.76 -0.51
CA PHE A 39 -9.47 -21.30 0.60
C PHE A 39 -9.21 -22.42 1.61
N LYS A 40 -10.25 -23.18 2.00
CA LYS A 40 -10.09 -24.34 2.88
C LYS A 40 -9.15 -25.39 2.28
N ASN A 41 -9.27 -25.68 0.99
CA ASN A 41 -8.36 -26.61 0.32
C ASN A 41 -6.92 -26.09 0.27
N VAL A 42 -6.69 -24.79 0.03
CA VAL A 42 -5.36 -24.16 0.14
C VAL A 42 -4.80 -24.33 1.55
N PHE A 43 -5.62 -24.10 2.58
CA PHE A 43 -5.27 -24.29 3.98
C PHE A 43 -4.86 -25.72 4.32
N GLU A 44 -5.53 -26.71 3.71
CA GLU A 44 -5.21 -28.13 3.84
C GLU A 44 -4.01 -28.56 2.97
N GLY A 45 -3.34 -27.64 2.28
CA GLY A 45 -2.19 -27.93 1.42
C GLY A 45 -2.55 -28.59 0.08
N LYS A 46 -3.83 -28.61 -0.30
CA LYS A 46 -4.35 -29.23 -1.53
C LYS A 46 -4.22 -28.31 -2.74
N TYR A 47 -3.03 -27.74 -2.94
CA TYR A 47 -2.77 -26.74 -3.99
C TYR A 47 -3.07 -27.25 -5.40
N THR A 48 -2.68 -28.49 -5.71
CA THR A 48 -2.92 -29.11 -7.03
C THR A 48 -4.41 -29.30 -7.31
N GLU A 49 -5.21 -29.60 -6.28
CA GLU A 49 -6.66 -29.74 -6.39
C GLU A 49 -7.30 -28.39 -6.70
N VAL A 50 -6.94 -27.34 -5.95
CA VAL A 50 -7.40 -25.96 -6.18
C VAL A 50 -7.03 -25.50 -7.59
N LYS A 51 -5.79 -25.76 -8.02
CA LYS A 51 -5.31 -25.48 -9.39
C LYS A 51 -6.18 -26.13 -10.45
N THR A 52 -6.47 -27.42 -10.26
CA THR A 52 -7.26 -28.22 -11.21
C THR A 52 -8.70 -27.73 -11.25
N LYS A 53 -9.32 -27.54 -10.09
CA LYS A 53 -10.70 -27.02 -9.98
C LYS A 53 -10.82 -25.62 -10.59
N PHE A 54 -9.89 -24.72 -10.29
CA PHE A 54 -9.84 -23.39 -10.87
C PHE A 54 -9.75 -23.44 -12.41
N LYS A 55 -8.83 -24.24 -12.95
CA LYS A 55 -8.66 -24.41 -14.40
C LYS A 55 -9.90 -25.00 -15.08
N ASN A 56 -10.56 -25.96 -14.42
CA ASN A 56 -11.77 -26.59 -14.94
C ASN A 56 -12.94 -25.59 -14.99
N CYS A 57 -13.05 -24.71 -14.00
CA CYS A 57 -14.11 -23.71 -13.93
C CYS A 57 -13.89 -22.47 -14.80
N TYR A 58 -12.63 -22.08 -15.01
CA TYR A 58 -12.27 -20.87 -15.72
C TYR A 58 -11.22 -21.16 -16.80
N GLN A 59 -11.66 -21.79 -17.89
CA GLN A 59 -10.80 -22.18 -19.00
C GLN A 59 -10.24 -20.97 -19.76
N ASP A 60 -11.02 -19.88 -19.85
CA ASP A 60 -10.66 -18.65 -20.55
C ASP A 60 -10.49 -17.46 -19.59
N GLU A 61 -9.47 -16.63 -19.84
CA GLU A 61 -9.11 -15.47 -19.02
C GLU A 61 -10.27 -14.47 -18.75
N PRO A 62 -11.16 -14.16 -19.72
CA PRO A 62 -12.31 -13.27 -19.49
C PRO A 62 -13.36 -13.84 -18.53
N SER A 63 -13.36 -15.15 -18.27
CA SER A 63 -14.37 -15.81 -17.43
C SER A 63 -14.07 -15.76 -15.93
N VAL A 64 -12.85 -15.37 -15.53
CA VAL A 64 -12.43 -15.33 -14.13
C VAL A 64 -13.03 -14.09 -13.44
N PRO A 65 -13.87 -14.24 -12.41
CA PRO A 65 -14.38 -13.13 -11.62
C PRO A 65 -13.25 -12.29 -11.04
N GLN A 66 -13.42 -10.97 -10.99
CA GLN A 66 -12.38 -10.04 -10.51
C GLN A 66 -11.87 -10.42 -9.11
N CYS A 67 -12.75 -10.85 -8.22
CA CYS A 67 -12.41 -11.26 -6.85
C CYS A 67 -11.66 -12.60 -6.75
N LEU A 68 -11.54 -13.36 -7.85
CA LEU A 68 -10.81 -14.62 -7.96
C LEU A 68 -9.49 -14.49 -8.76
N LYS A 69 -9.20 -13.32 -9.33
CA LYS A 69 -7.95 -13.09 -10.07
C LYS A 69 -6.70 -13.28 -9.21
N ASP A 70 -6.80 -13.05 -7.90
CA ASP A 70 -5.70 -13.27 -6.96
C ASP A 70 -5.38 -14.77 -6.84
N LEU A 71 -6.40 -15.62 -6.78
CA LEU A 71 -6.21 -17.05 -6.74
C LEU A 71 -5.57 -17.59 -8.03
N LYS A 72 -5.96 -17.05 -9.19
CA LYS A 72 -5.32 -17.34 -10.49
C LYS A 72 -3.83 -16.99 -10.45
N TYR A 73 -3.49 -15.76 -10.08
CA TYR A 73 -2.11 -15.29 -10.08
C TYR A 73 -1.23 -16.10 -9.13
N TYR A 74 -1.71 -16.40 -7.93
CA TYR A 74 -0.98 -17.25 -6.99
C TYR A 74 -0.69 -18.64 -7.57
N ASN A 75 -1.67 -19.24 -8.23
CA ASN A 75 -1.53 -20.55 -8.86
C ASN A 75 -0.46 -20.57 -10.00
N GLU A 76 -0.29 -19.44 -10.69
CA GLU A 76 0.76 -19.27 -11.71
C GLU A 76 2.13 -18.95 -11.09
N SER A 77 2.16 -18.20 -9.98
CA SER A 77 3.38 -17.67 -9.38
C SER A 77 4.17 -18.67 -8.55
N ILE A 78 3.53 -19.53 -7.74
CA ILE A 78 4.24 -20.52 -6.90
C ILE A 78 5.10 -21.49 -7.72
N SER A 79 4.67 -21.79 -8.94
CA SER A 79 5.33 -22.79 -9.80
C SER A 79 6.48 -22.21 -10.63
N SER A 80 6.79 -20.92 -10.47
CA SER A 80 7.72 -20.19 -11.35
C SER A 80 8.90 -19.62 -10.56
N PRO A 81 10.12 -19.63 -11.10
CA PRO A 81 11.21 -18.87 -10.51
C PRO A 81 10.83 -17.37 -10.49
N PRO A 82 11.25 -16.62 -9.45
CA PRO A 82 11.02 -15.19 -9.40
C PRO A 82 11.70 -14.49 -10.58
N ILE A 83 11.03 -13.46 -11.12
CA ILE A 83 11.60 -12.60 -12.16
C ILE A 83 12.73 -11.78 -11.52
N ASP A 84 13.85 -11.67 -12.21
CA ASP A 84 14.94 -10.85 -11.71
C ASP A 84 14.59 -9.36 -11.72
N VAL A 85 15.26 -8.63 -10.85
CA VAL A 85 15.00 -7.21 -10.57
C VAL A 85 15.18 -6.32 -11.80
N ALA A 86 16.09 -6.66 -12.72
CA ALA A 86 16.34 -5.88 -13.93
C ALA A 86 15.22 -6.07 -14.95
N THR A 87 14.85 -7.33 -15.22
CA THR A 87 13.71 -7.66 -16.10
C THR A 87 12.40 -7.06 -15.57
N PHE A 88 12.17 -7.10 -14.25
CA PHE A 88 10.98 -6.51 -13.64
C PHE A 88 10.87 -5.00 -13.88
N ASN A 89 11.99 -4.25 -13.73
CA ASN A 89 12.03 -2.82 -14.05
C ASN A 89 11.74 -2.56 -15.53
N GLU A 90 12.38 -3.31 -16.43
CA GLU A 90 12.19 -3.12 -17.86
C GLU A 90 10.73 -3.33 -18.26
N LEU A 91 10.10 -4.37 -17.72
CA LEU A 91 8.68 -4.66 -17.91
C LEU A 91 7.78 -3.53 -17.40
N TYR A 92 8.11 -2.93 -16.26
CA TYR A 92 7.37 -1.78 -15.74
C TYR A 92 7.52 -0.57 -16.64
N ASP A 93 8.75 -0.24 -17.05
CA ASP A 93 9.05 0.89 -17.93
C ASP A 93 8.29 0.76 -19.27
N GLN A 94 8.26 -0.44 -19.84
CA GLN A 94 7.49 -0.76 -21.05
C GLN A 94 5.97 -0.65 -20.84
N SER A 95 5.49 -0.80 -19.60
CA SER A 95 4.06 -0.67 -19.27
C SER A 95 3.60 0.79 -19.11
N LEU A 96 4.54 1.75 -19.05
CA LEU A 96 4.23 3.18 -18.92
C LEU A 96 3.64 3.73 -20.24
N LYS A 97 2.31 3.82 -20.29
CA LYS A 97 1.59 4.27 -21.50
C LYS A 97 1.56 5.79 -21.69
N TYR A 98 1.53 6.55 -20.60
CA TYR A 98 1.25 8.00 -20.68
C TYR A 98 2.53 8.83 -20.76
N ARG A 99 2.54 9.78 -21.70
CA ARG A 99 3.59 10.80 -21.79
C ARG A 99 3.13 12.12 -21.17
N SER A 100 4.07 12.88 -20.62
CA SER A 100 3.79 14.16 -19.95
C SER A 100 2.93 15.11 -20.81
N GLU A 101 3.28 15.23 -22.08
CA GLU A 101 2.61 16.12 -23.05
C GLU A 101 1.19 15.70 -23.43
N GLU A 102 0.80 14.46 -23.12
CA GLU A 102 -0.54 13.93 -23.44
C GLU A 102 -1.52 14.08 -22.28
N VAL A 103 -1.01 14.20 -21.05
CA VAL A 103 -1.85 14.16 -19.84
C VAL A 103 -1.79 15.43 -19.02
N LEU A 104 -0.66 16.15 -19.02
CA LEU A 104 -0.53 17.37 -18.21
C LEU A 104 -1.23 18.57 -18.87
N PRO A 105 -1.80 19.49 -18.07
CA PRO A 105 -2.27 20.77 -18.55
C PRO A 105 -1.17 21.56 -19.26
N THR A 106 -1.54 22.35 -20.26
CA THR A 106 -0.59 23.05 -21.13
C THR A 106 0.37 24.00 -20.39
N GLU A 107 -0.03 24.49 -19.23
CA GLU A 107 0.75 25.35 -18.34
C GLU A 107 2.03 24.66 -17.83
N PHE A 108 2.00 23.34 -17.70
CA PHE A 108 3.15 22.53 -17.28
C PHE A 108 4.07 22.13 -18.44
N LEU A 109 3.66 22.37 -19.69
CA LEU A 109 4.41 21.90 -20.86
C LEU A 109 5.44 22.94 -21.30
N VAL A 110 6.64 22.47 -21.65
CA VAL A 110 7.69 23.31 -22.21
C VAL A 110 7.46 23.49 -23.71
N LYS A 111 7.56 24.73 -24.20
CA LYS A 111 7.47 25.06 -25.63
C LYS A 111 8.84 25.51 -26.16
N ASP A 112 9.13 25.20 -27.43
CA ASP A 112 10.30 25.73 -28.12
C ASP A 112 10.09 27.18 -28.60
N LYS A 113 11.07 27.72 -29.33
CA LYS A 113 11.04 29.09 -29.85
C LYS A 113 9.91 29.31 -30.87
N ASP A 114 9.44 28.24 -31.50
CA ASP A 114 8.35 28.25 -32.49
C ASP A 114 6.99 27.99 -31.83
N GLY A 115 6.94 27.85 -30.51
CA GLY A 115 5.73 27.60 -29.74
C GLY A 115 5.27 26.14 -29.74
N LYS A 116 6.05 25.20 -30.30
CA LYS A 116 5.73 23.76 -30.31
C LYS A 116 6.10 23.12 -28.98
N ILE A 117 5.30 22.17 -28.51
CA ILE A 117 5.56 21.43 -27.27
C ILE A 117 6.82 20.58 -27.45
N LYS A 118 7.73 20.65 -26.48
CA LYS A 118 8.90 19.77 -26.38
C LYS A 118 8.52 18.49 -25.63
N PRO A 119 8.49 17.32 -26.28
CA PRO A 119 8.11 16.06 -25.65
C PRO A 119 9.00 15.70 -24.46
N GLY A 120 8.40 15.13 -23.41
CA GLY A 120 9.14 14.68 -22.23
C GLY A 120 9.74 15.79 -21.35
N LEU A 121 9.45 17.06 -21.62
CA LEU A 121 9.86 18.19 -20.77
C LEU A 121 8.66 18.80 -20.05
N VAL A 122 8.81 18.94 -18.73
CA VAL A 122 7.80 19.52 -17.84
C VAL A 122 8.38 20.72 -17.11
N LYS A 123 7.58 21.75 -16.84
CA LYS A 123 7.93 22.87 -15.98
C LYS A 123 6.88 23.04 -14.89
N ILE A 124 7.29 23.52 -13.72
CA ILE A 124 6.35 23.92 -12.67
C ILE A 124 6.06 25.42 -12.82
N PRO A 125 4.80 25.84 -13.03
CA PRO A 125 4.46 27.26 -13.11
C PRO A 125 4.73 27.98 -11.78
N ASP A 126 5.35 29.16 -11.84
CA ASP A 126 5.57 30.01 -10.65
C ASP A 126 4.24 30.40 -9.96
N ASN A 127 3.13 30.44 -10.70
CA ASN A 127 1.79 30.79 -10.22
C ASN A 127 0.91 29.56 -9.92
N ILE A 128 1.50 28.43 -9.53
CA ILE A 128 0.75 27.17 -9.34
C ILE A 128 -0.47 27.29 -8.44
N PHE A 129 -0.42 28.06 -7.34
CA PHE A 129 -1.54 28.20 -6.41
C PHE A 129 -2.71 28.96 -7.03
N GLU A 130 -2.44 29.93 -7.90
CA GLU A 130 -3.47 30.63 -8.67
C GLU A 130 -4.13 29.68 -9.68
N LEU A 131 -3.32 28.87 -10.38
CA LEU A 131 -3.81 27.85 -11.30
C LEU A 131 -4.66 26.80 -10.60
N VAL A 132 -4.23 26.36 -9.41
CA VAL A 132 -4.97 25.40 -8.58
C VAL A 132 -6.35 25.96 -8.22
N LYS A 133 -6.39 27.21 -7.75
CA LYS A 133 -7.66 27.88 -7.42
C LYS A 133 -8.55 28.06 -8.66
N LYS A 134 -7.97 28.53 -9.78
CA LYS A 134 -8.69 28.81 -11.03
C LYS A 134 -9.32 27.55 -11.63
N ASN A 135 -8.60 26.43 -11.59
CA ASN A 135 -9.03 25.17 -12.22
C ASN A 135 -9.69 24.19 -11.24
N ASN A 136 -9.96 24.62 -10.00
CA ASN A 136 -10.50 23.78 -8.94
C ASN A 136 -9.67 22.49 -8.70
N TRP A 137 -8.35 22.60 -8.82
CA TRP A 137 -7.42 21.54 -8.40
C TRP A 137 -7.20 21.61 -6.88
N LYS A 138 -6.41 20.68 -6.35
CA LYS A 138 -6.00 20.69 -4.93
C LYS A 138 -4.49 20.79 -4.83
N ALA A 139 -4.01 21.56 -3.86
CA ALA A 139 -2.59 21.59 -3.55
C ALA A 139 -2.35 21.85 -2.07
N VAL A 140 -1.31 21.22 -1.52
CA VAL A 140 -0.86 21.50 -0.16
C VAL A 140 0.65 21.33 -0.03
N ALA A 141 1.26 22.30 0.64
CA ALA A 141 2.66 22.22 1.03
C ALA A 141 2.75 21.64 2.46
N TYR A 142 3.54 20.59 2.67
CA TYR A 142 3.64 19.88 3.95
C TYR A 142 5.07 19.40 4.24
N LYS A 143 5.37 19.12 5.51
CA LYS A 143 6.65 18.55 5.93
C LYS A 143 6.59 17.05 6.16
N THR A 144 7.68 16.36 5.84
CA THR A 144 7.90 14.95 6.19
C THR A 144 8.86 14.80 7.38
N ARG A 145 8.76 13.65 8.06
CA ARG A 145 9.58 13.31 9.26
C ARG A 145 11.06 13.04 8.93
N ASP A 146 11.29 12.49 7.76
CA ASP A 146 12.60 12.36 7.12
C ASP A 146 12.39 12.93 5.72
N ARG A 147 12.81 12.26 4.65
CA ARG A 147 12.48 12.67 3.28
C ARG A 147 11.12 12.12 2.84
N GLY A 148 10.40 12.89 2.04
CA GLY A 148 9.21 12.41 1.36
C GLY A 148 9.45 12.26 -0.13
N GLY A 149 9.11 11.09 -0.67
CA GLY A 149 9.33 10.75 -2.09
C GLY A 149 10.81 10.74 -2.48
N PHE A 150 11.08 11.18 -3.71
CA PHE A 150 12.41 11.08 -4.33
C PHE A 150 13.30 12.31 -4.12
N ASP A 151 12.76 13.38 -3.51
CA ASP A 151 13.48 14.62 -3.28
C ASP A 151 14.30 14.57 -1.97
N PRO A 152 15.51 15.16 -1.93
CA PRO A 152 16.28 15.26 -0.69
C PRO A 152 15.66 16.16 0.40
N THR A 153 14.65 16.97 0.08
CA THR A 153 14.00 17.89 1.03
C THR A 153 12.98 17.22 1.95
N HIS A 154 12.71 17.89 3.08
CA HIS A 154 11.60 17.56 3.99
C HIS A 154 10.33 18.33 3.62
N ASN A 155 10.45 19.38 2.82
CA ASN A 155 9.37 20.28 2.47
C ASN A 155 8.82 19.90 1.09
N LEU A 156 7.58 19.44 1.02
CA LEU A 156 6.98 18.98 -0.23
C LEU A 156 5.74 19.77 -0.57
N LEU A 157 5.53 20.00 -1.87
CA LEU A 157 4.25 20.42 -2.42
C LEU A 157 3.65 19.23 -3.15
N ILE A 158 2.42 18.87 -2.82
CA ILE A 158 1.62 18.00 -3.67
C ILE A 158 0.56 18.82 -4.40
N VAL A 159 0.41 18.56 -5.69
CA VAL A 159 -0.66 19.10 -6.54
C VAL A 159 -1.44 17.92 -7.09
N ALA A 160 -2.74 17.87 -6.81
CA ALA A 160 -3.67 16.88 -7.34
C ALA A 160 -4.57 17.54 -8.40
N ILE A 161 -4.48 17.02 -9.62
CA ILE A 161 -5.22 17.44 -10.80
C ILE A 161 -6.21 16.32 -11.11
N PRO A 162 -7.45 16.39 -10.58
CA PRO A 162 -8.47 15.39 -10.87
C PRO A 162 -8.95 15.52 -12.31
N GLY A 163 -9.25 14.39 -12.95
CA GLY A 163 -9.85 14.35 -14.29
C GLY A 163 -10.93 13.30 -14.39
N VAL A 164 -11.65 13.22 -15.51
CA VAL A 164 -12.71 12.20 -15.69
C VAL A 164 -12.09 10.82 -15.83
N ASP A 165 -11.17 10.67 -16.79
CA ASP A 165 -10.53 9.40 -17.08
C ASP A 165 -9.23 9.19 -16.30
N LYS A 166 -8.59 10.29 -15.92
CA LYS A 166 -7.23 10.26 -15.35
C LYS A 166 -7.08 11.29 -14.25
N ASP A 167 -6.51 10.88 -13.13
CA ASP A 167 -6.01 11.81 -12.11
C ASP A 167 -4.50 11.94 -12.23
N ILE A 168 -3.97 13.12 -11.94
CA ILE A 168 -2.53 13.36 -11.93
C ILE A 168 -2.13 13.95 -10.59
N PHE A 169 -1.09 13.37 -9.99
CA PHE A 169 -0.49 13.85 -8.76
C PHE A 169 0.95 14.24 -9.04
N LEU A 170 1.29 15.48 -8.72
CA LEU A 170 2.65 15.99 -8.81
C LEU A 170 3.17 16.19 -7.39
N GLN A 171 4.30 15.57 -7.07
CA GLN A 171 5.03 15.84 -5.83
C GLN A 171 6.32 16.57 -6.19
N ILE A 172 6.44 17.78 -5.64
CA ILE A 172 7.48 18.74 -5.95
C ILE A 172 8.28 19.00 -4.67
N GLY A 173 9.61 18.94 -4.77
CA GLY A 173 10.48 19.40 -3.69
C GLY A 173 10.35 20.91 -3.49
N ILE A 174 10.33 21.35 -2.23
CA ILE A 174 10.41 22.76 -1.86
C ILE A 174 11.76 22.99 -1.18
N ASP A 175 12.34 24.17 -1.39
CA ASP A 175 13.49 24.62 -0.63
C ASP A 175 13.33 24.38 0.88
N ALA A 176 14.43 24.06 1.54
CA ALA A 176 14.47 23.92 2.99
C ALA A 176 14.01 25.22 3.68
N ASP A 177 13.54 25.10 4.91
CA ASP A 177 13.17 26.28 5.69
C ASP A 177 14.36 27.21 5.93
N GLU A 178 14.08 28.46 6.29
CA GLU A 178 15.11 29.43 6.70
C GLU A 178 15.99 28.88 7.84
N LYS A 179 15.36 28.16 8.79
CA LYS A 179 16.03 27.54 9.93
C LYS A 179 15.62 26.07 10.08
N PRO A 180 16.16 25.18 9.23
CA PRO A 180 15.63 23.82 9.07
C PRO A 180 15.70 22.99 10.37
N TYR A 181 16.69 23.24 11.23
CA TYR A 181 16.83 22.51 12.50
C TYR A 181 15.89 23.03 13.60
N GLU A 182 15.71 24.34 13.70
CA GLU A 182 14.79 24.95 14.68
C GLU A 182 13.33 24.67 14.32
N GLN A 183 13.05 24.46 13.03
CA GLN A 183 11.71 24.36 12.47
C GLN A 183 11.34 22.93 12.02
N ILE A 184 12.15 21.92 12.34
CA ILE A 184 11.93 20.53 11.93
C ILE A 184 10.59 19.95 12.45
N TYR A 185 10.11 20.45 13.59
CA TYR A 185 8.83 20.06 14.19
C TYR A 185 7.69 21.04 13.91
N ASP A 186 7.98 22.14 13.21
CA ASP A 186 6.94 23.05 12.74
C ASP A 186 6.25 22.40 11.54
N PRO A 187 4.94 22.11 11.62
CA PRO A 187 4.23 21.50 10.51
C PRO A 187 4.09 22.45 9.31
N GLU A 188 4.35 23.74 9.49
CA GLU A 188 4.32 24.75 8.44
C GLU A 188 5.70 25.01 7.84
N ILE A 189 5.73 25.07 6.50
CA ILE A 189 6.94 25.35 5.74
C ILE A 189 7.22 26.85 5.80
N LYS A 190 8.45 27.18 6.18
CA LYS A 190 8.98 28.54 6.25
C LYS A 190 10.15 28.65 5.28
N SER A 191 9.86 28.41 4.00
CA SER A 191 10.84 28.33 2.92
C SER A 191 11.78 29.54 2.93
N LYS A 192 13.09 29.28 2.86
CA LYS A 192 14.12 30.34 2.84
C LYS A 192 13.92 31.33 1.69
N SER A 193 13.44 30.85 0.54
CA SER A 193 13.20 31.69 -0.64
C SER A 193 11.82 32.34 -0.65
N GLY A 194 10.94 32.00 0.30
CA GLY A 194 9.52 32.35 0.28
C GLY A 194 8.74 31.71 -0.86
N ASN A 195 9.40 30.96 -1.76
CA ASN A 195 8.80 30.33 -2.91
C ASN A 195 8.57 28.84 -2.62
N LEU A 196 7.32 28.39 -2.76
CA LEU A 196 6.88 27.01 -2.53
C LEU A 196 6.88 26.15 -3.81
N THR A 197 7.41 26.68 -4.90
CA THR A 197 7.53 26.02 -6.21
C THR A 197 8.97 25.88 -6.68
N LYS A 198 9.90 26.50 -5.93
CA LYS A 198 11.34 26.43 -6.17
C LYS A 198 11.94 25.49 -5.12
N GLY A 199 12.54 24.41 -5.60
CA GLY A 199 13.03 23.36 -4.72
C GLY A 199 13.43 22.05 -5.41
N LYS A 200 14.37 22.15 -6.35
CA LYS A 200 15.40 21.14 -6.72
C LYS A 200 15.03 19.83 -7.44
N GLU A 201 16.07 19.39 -8.17
CA GLU A 201 16.50 18.07 -8.65
C GLU A 201 15.46 17.06 -9.16
N THR A 202 14.33 16.85 -8.49
CA THR A 202 13.39 15.79 -8.83
C THR A 202 11.92 16.22 -8.82
N LEU A 203 11.19 15.80 -9.84
CA LEU A 203 9.73 15.89 -9.90
C LEU A 203 9.17 14.47 -9.93
N THR A 204 8.27 14.17 -8.99
CA THR A 204 7.52 12.90 -9.02
C THR A 204 6.16 13.14 -9.63
N MET A 205 5.78 12.32 -10.60
CA MET A 205 4.45 12.36 -11.20
C MET A 205 3.81 10.98 -11.10
N ILE A 206 2.57 10.94 -10.63
CA ILE A 206 1.75 9.74 -10.62
C ILE A 206 0.52 10.01 -11.46
N THR A 207 0.26 9.16 -12.45
CA THR A 207 -0.97 9.18 -13.22
C THR A 207 -1.82 8.00 -12.82
N VAL A 208 -3.07 8.23 -12.46
CA VAL A 208 -4.05 7.18 -12.17
C VAL A 208 -5.01 7.08 -13.34
N ASP A 209 -5.04 5.92 -13.99
CA ASP A 209 -5.99 5.58 -15.04
C ASP A 209 -7.25 4.98 -14.43
N LYS A 210 -8.35 5.73 -14.54
CA LYS A 210 -9.67 5.33 -14.03
C LYS A 210 -10.50 4.55 -15.04
N THR A 211 -10.00 4.38 -16.27
CA THR A 211 -10.67 3.62 -17.32
C THR A 211 -10.42 2.12 -17.23
N VAL A 212 -9.40 1.70 -16.46
CA VAL A 212 -9.03 0.31 -16.22
C VAL A 212 -9.48 -0.13 -14.83
N LYS A 213 -9.90 -1.39 -14.67
CA LYS A 213 -10.29 -1.97 -13.36
C LYS A 213 -9.41 -3.19 -13.02
N PRO A 214 -8.73 -3.23 -11.87
CA PRO A 214 -8.55 -2.13 -10.90
C PRO A 214 -7.93 -0.88 -11.53
N PHE A 215 -8.10 0.28 -10.90
CA PHE A 215 -7.44 1.50 -11.36
C PHE A 215 -5.92 1.27 -11.39
N VAL A 216 -5.24 1.83 -12.38
CA VAL A 216 -3.80 1.63 -12.56
C VAL A 216 -3.08 2.94 -12.36
N GLY A 217 -2.19 2.96 -11.38
CA GLY A 217 -1.30 4.07 -11.12
C GLY A 217 0.07 3.85 -11.77
N GLN A 218 0.60 4.88 -12.40
CA GLN A 218 1.92 4.90 -13.02
C GLN A 218 2.76 6.00 -12.38
N LEU A 219 3.74 5.60 -11.58
CA LEU A 219 4.70 6.51 -10.96
C LEU A 219 5.91 6.74 -11.87
N ARG A 220 6.32 8.01 -11.94
CA ARG A 220 7.46 8.50 -12.72
C ARG A 220 8.30 9.44 -11.86
N LYS A 221 9.61 9.33 -12.02
CA LYS A 221 10.60 10.28 -11.49
C LYS A 221 11.22 11.02 -12.68
N MET A 222 11.14 12.34 -12.65
CA MET A 222 11.80 13.24 -13.60
C MET A 222 12.92 13.97 -12.87
N THR A 223 14.00 14.28 -13.58
CA THR A 223 15.12 15.04 -13.01
C THR A 223 15.19 16.43 -13.62
N GLU A 224 15.68 17.40 -12.87
CA GLU A 224 15.92 18.75 -13.38
C GLU A 224 16.84 18.68 -14.62
N ASP A 225 16.43 19.35 -15.69
CA ASP A 225 17.19 19.48 -16.93
C ASP A 225 18.28 20.56 -16.79
N GLU A 226 19.10 20.75 -17.82
CA GLU A 226 20.12 21.82 -17.83
C GLU A 226 19.51 23.22 -17.63
N ILE A 227 18.24 23.39 -18.01
CA ILE A 227 17.48 24.61 -17.76
C ILE A 227 16.74 24.48 -16.42
N LYS A 228 17.22 25.24 -15.43
CA LYS A 228 16.64 25.29 -14.08
C LYS A 228 15.11 25.45 -14.11
N GLY A 229 14.41 24.61 -13.34
CA GLY A 229 12.95 24.59 -13.26
C GLY A 229 12.24 23.86 -14.42
N GLN A 230 12.99 23.29 -15.37
CA GLN A 230 12.50 22.29 -16.32
C GLN A 230 12.94 20.91 -15.85
N TYR A 231 12.08 19.92 -16.06
CA TYR A 231 12.29 18.55 -15.66
C TYR A 231 12.20 17.68 -16.90
N LYS A 232 13.22 16.86 -17.07
CA LYS A 232 13.30 15.92 -18.18
C LYS A 232 12.84 14.55 -17.74
N TRP A 233 12.04 13.96 -18.60
CA TRP A 233 11.70 12.56 -18.54
C TRP A 233 12.97 11.70 -18.60
N SER A 234 13.20 10.89 -17.57
CA SER A 234 14.19 9.82 -17.61
C SER A 234 13.49 8.51 -17.93
N ASN A 235 13.78 7.94 -19.11
CA ASN A 235 13.39 6.56 -19.44
C ASN A 235 14.14 5.53 -18.58
N SER A 236 15.28 5.89 -17.98
CA SER A 236 16.01 4.98 -17.11
C SER A 236 15.62 5.25 -15.66
N LEU A 237 14.68 4.46 -15.15
CA LEU A 237 14.31 4.46 -13.73
C LEU A 237 15.40 3.81 -12.85
N ALA A 238 16.43 3.23 -13.47
CA ALA A 238 17.47 2.43 -12.83
C ALA A 238 18.76 3.18 -12.41
N GLN A 239 19.07 4.37 -12.95
CA GLN A 239 20.50 4.77 -13.00
C GLN A 239 21.02 5.79 -11.98
N HIS A 240 20.20 6.56 -11.26
CA HIS A 240 20.79 7.73 -10.57
C HIS A 240 21.22 7.58 -9.11
N ASP A 241 20.79 6.56 -8.35
CA ASP A 241 21.14 6.51 -6.91
C ASP A 241 21.09 5.13 -6.23
N GLY A 242 20.91 4.02 -6.98
CA GLY A 242 20.70 2.69 -6.38
C GLY A 242 19.40 2.54 -5.58
N THR A 243 18.52 3.56 -5.59
CA THR A 243 17.19 3.56 -4.97
C THR A 243 16.08 3.62 -6.02
N GLY A 244 16.18 2.76 -7.04
CA GLY A 244 15.19 2.65 -8.12
C GLY A 244 13.77 2.34 -7.62
N LEU A 245 12.78 2.47 -8.51
CA LEU A 245 11.35 2.21 -8.23
C LEU A 245 11.07 0.83 -7.60
N ASN A 246 11.96 -0.14 -7.78
CA ASN A 246 11.93 -1.40 -7.05
C ASN A 246 11.72 -1.24 -5.56
N ASN A 247 12.38 -0.28 -4.91
CA ASN A 247 12.14 -0.07 -3.48
C ASN A 247 10.72 0.40 -3.18
N CYS A 248 10.06 1.08 -4.13
CA CYS A 248 8.65 1.44 -4.03
C CYS A 248 7.74 0.23 -4.22
N PHE A 249 7.98 -0.61 -5.24
CA PHE A 249 7.20 -1.83 -5.47
C PHE A 249 7.31 -2.83 -4.31
N LEU A 250 8.50 -2.92 -3.71
CA LEU A 250 8.76 -3.80 -2.56
C LEU A 250 8.20 -3.27 -1.23
N CYS A 251 7.70 -2.03 -1.18
CA CYS A 251 7.20 -1.44 0.06
C CYS A 251 5.77 -0.92 -0.05
N HIS A 252 5.20 -0.80 -1.25
CA HIS A 252 3.90 -0.17 -1.42
C HIS A 252 3.02 -1.00 -2.34
N THR A 253 1.76 -1.19 -1.94
CA THR A 253 0.75 -1.93 -2.72
C THR A 253 0.24 -1.14 -3.93
N ASN A 254 0.44 0.19 -3.93
CA ASN A 254 0.09 1.08 -5.03
C ASN A 254 1.04 2.31 -5.02
N PRO A 255 1.08 3.14 -6.09
CA PRO A 255 2.00 4.26 -6.17
C PRO A 255 1.66 5.46 -5.29
N LEU A 256 0.41 5.57 -4.82
CA LEU A 256 0.00 6.70 -4.00
C LEU A 256 0.36 6.46 -2.55
N ARG A 257 0.74 7.55 -1.88
CA ARG A 257 1.01 7.54 -0.45
C ARG A 257 0.30 8.73 0.19
N PRO A 258 -0.65 8.49 1.10
CA PRO A 258 -1.26 9.56 1.87
C PRO A 258 -0.21 10.37 2.63
N ILE A 259 -0.47 11.67 2.77
CA ILE A 259 0.35 12.59 3.54
C ILE A 259 0.37 12.11 5.00
N SER A 260 1.58 11.87 5.50
CA SER A 260 1.81 11.39 6.87
C SER A 260 1.47 12.48 7.89
N PRO A 261 0.90 12.14 9.06
CA PRO A 261 0.35 13.10 10.03
C PRO A 261 1.38 13.86 10.86
N VAL A 262 2.57 14.15 10.33
CA VAL A 262 3.55 15.04 11.01
C VAL A 262 2.93 16.40 11.31
N GLY A 263 2.01 16.85 10.42
CA GLY A 263 1.17 18.03 10.58
C GLY A 263 0.29 18.07 11.84
N TYR A 264 0.08 16.93 12.50
CA TYR A 264 -0.73 16.82 13.70
C TYR A 264 0.13 16.53 14.93
N ARG A 265 1.19 15.70 14.83
CA ARG A 265 1.95 15.23 16.01
C ARG A 265 3.46 15.36 15.83
N ALA A 266 4.09 16.20 16.66
CA ALA A 266 5.55 16.30 16.74
C ALA A 266 6.17 15.12 17.53
N ILE A 267 7.50 15.01 17.44
CA ILE A 267 8.28 14.01 18.18
C ILE A 267 8.10 14.26 19.69
N ASN A 268 8.00 13.18 20.48
CA ASN A 268 7.71 13.17 21.93
C ASN A 268 6.27 13.51 22.35
N GLY A 269 5.28 13.36 21.45
CA GLY A 269 3.86 13.45 21.81
C GLY A 269 3.34 14.87 22.01
N LYS A 270 4.15 15.91 21.75
CA LYS A 270 3.69 17.29 21.69
C LYS A 270 2.96 17.51 20.36
N GLU A 271 1.66 17.73 20.43
CA GLU A 271 0.81 18.03 19.27
C GLU A 271 1.00 19.52 18.90
N ILE A 272 1.58 19.78 17.72
CA ILE A 272 1.59 21.10 17.11
C ILE A 272 0.64 20.97 15.92
N LEU A 273 -0.55 21.56 16.06
CA LEU A 273 -1.60 21.44 15.06
C LEU A 273 -1.37 22.42 13.91
N MET A 274 -1.59 21.94 12.70
CA MET A 274 -1.80 22.81 11.54
C MET A 274 -3.06 23.66 11.67
N SER A 275 -3.12 24.75 10.90
CA SER A 275 -4.35 25.52 10.74
C SER A 275 -5.48 24.64 10.20
N ALA A 276 -6.72 24.93 10.60
CA ALA A 276 -7.90 24.16 10.19
C ALA A 276 -8.08 24.09 8.67
N GLU A 277 -7.75 25.18 7.95
CA GLU A 277 -7.77 25.22 6.49
C GLU A 277 -6.77 24.23 5.88
N LYS A 278 -5.55 24.20 6.41
CA LYS A 278 -4.49 23.32 5.90
C LYS A 278 -4.78 21.86 6.21
N THR A 279 -5.30 21.58 7.40
CA THR A 279 -5.84 20.26 7.79
C THR A 279 -6.90 19.80 6.81
N LYS A 280 -7.89 20.63 6.52
CA LYS A 280 -8.94 20.33 5.55
C LYS A 280 -8.36 20.02 4.15
N ASN A 281 -7.41 20.82 3.67
CA ASN A 281 -6.78 20.59 2.37
C ASN A 281 -5.99 19.27 2.33
N ILE A 282 -5.32 18.90 3.43
CA ILE A 282 -4.65 17.60 3.55
C ILE A 282 -5.66 16.46 3.53
N ASP A 283 -6.75 16.56 4.29
CA ASP A 283 -7.77 15.52 4.34
C ASP A 283 -8.43 15.30 2.97
N GLU A 284 -8.76 16.37 2.25
CA GLU A 284 -9.28 16.31 0.89
C GLU A 284 -8.29 15.66 -0.09
N ILE A 285 -7.00 15.98 0.00
CA ILE A 285 -5.97 15.36 -0.83
C ILE A 285 -5.78 13.89 -0.44
N ASN A 286 -5.78 13.56 0.85
CA ASN A 286 -5.67 12.19 1.33
C ASN A 286 -6.81 11.31 0.84
N GLN A 287 -8.05 11.82 0.77
CA GLN A 287 -9.17 11.10 0.15
C GLN A 287 -8.89 10.71 -1.31
N LEU A 288 -8.21 11.58 -2.07
CA LEU A 288 -7.77 11.28 -3.43
C LEU A 288 -6.58 10.31 -3.49
N LEU A 289 -5.76 10.26 -2.44
CA LEU A 289 -4.59 9.38 -2.34
C LEU A 289 -4.92 7.99 -1.79
N THR A 290 -6.06 7.82 -1.11
CA THR A 290 -6.55 6.54 -0.56
C THR A 290 -7.62 5.89 -1.44
N GLN A 291 -7.57 6.09 -2.76
CA GLN A 291 -8.57 5.54 -3.68
C GLN A 291 -8.57 4.00 -3.61
N PRO A 292 -9.71 3.35 -3.29
CA PRO A 292 -9.79 1.90 -3.20
C PRO A 292 -9.59 1.27 -4.58
N GLY A 293 -8.91 0.12 -4.60
CA GLY A 293 -8.70 -0.64 -5.83
C GLY A 293 -7.69 0.01 -6.79
N LEU A 294 -6.80 0.87 -6.32
CA LEU A 294 -5.63 1.31 -7.07
C LEU A 294 -4.53 0.25 -7.02
N SER A 295 -3.89 0.00 -8.16
CA SER A 295 -2.77 -0.95 -8.31
C SER A 295 -1.62 -0.31 -9.09
N TRP A 296 -0.45 -0.94 -9.06
CA TRP A 296 0.66 -0.59 -9.96
C TRP A 296 0.47 -1.10 -11.40
N GLY A 297 -0.57 -1.90 -11.65
CA GLY A 297 -0.81 -2.55 -12.94
C GLY A 297 -0.14 -3.93 -13.07
N GLN A 298 -0.25 -4.49 -14.28
CA GLN A 298 0.27 -5.80 -14.63
C GLN A 298 0.67 -5.88 -16.10
N THR A 299 1.53 -6.83 -16.45
CA THR A 299 1.95 -7.14 -17.82
C THR A 299 2.07 -8.65 -18.03
N LYS A 300 2.49 -9.08 -19.22
CA LYS A 300 2.82 -10.48 -19.52
C LYS A 300 4.31 -10.62 -19.84
N HIS A 301 4.95 -11.64 -19.27
CA HIS A 301 6.32 -12.02 -19.61
C HIS A 301 6.42 -13.54 -19.73
N SER A 302 6.95 -14.03 -20.86
CA SER A 302 7.06 -15.46 -21.14
C SER A 302 5.73 -16.22 -20.97
N GLY A 303 4.62 -15.61 -21.40
CA GLY A 303 3.28 -16.18 -21.32
C GLY A 303 2.61 -16.15 -19.94
N LYS A 304 3.24 -15.53 -18.93
CA LYS A 304 2.75 -15.46 -17.54
C LYS A 304 2.39 -14.03 -17.15
N GLU A 305 1.38 -13.88 -16.30
CA GLU A 305 1.03 -12.59 -15.69
C GLU A 305 2.12 -12.13 -14.72
N VAL A 306 2.52 -10.87 -14.83
CA VAL A 306 3.46 -10.20 -13.92
C VAL A 306 2.74 -9.01 -13.31
N ARG A 307 2.53 -9.02 -12.01
CA ARG A 307 1.94 -7.90 -11.27
C ARG A 307 3.04 -7.03 -10.69
N PHE A 308 2.88 -5.72 -10.82
CA PHE A 308 3.80 -4.78 -10.19
C PHE A 308 3.38 -4.54 -8.73
N GLY A 309 4.35 -4.37 -7.84
CA GLY A 309 4.12 -4.29 -6.40
C GLY A 309 4.44 -5.60 -5.66
N PRO A 310 4.14 -5.66 -4.35
CA PRO A 310 4.51 -6.80 -3.53
C PRO A 310 3.69 -8.02 -3.87
N THR A 311 4.31 -9.20 -3.75
CA THR A 311 3.59 -10.46 -3.96
C THR A 311 2.42 -10.58 -2.98
N MET A 312 1.33 -11.20 -3.42
CA MET A 312 0.14 -11.28 -2.56
C MET A 312 0.40 -12.13 -1.32
N ASP A 313 1.25 -13.14 -1.43
CA ASP A 313 1.72 -13.98 -0.33
C ASP A 313 2.93 -13.37 0.42
N SER A 314 3.29 -12.10 0.16
CA SER A 314 4.26 -11.39 1.00
C SER A 314 3.73 -11.33 2.44
N GLN A 315 4.48 -11.94 3.36
CA GLN A 315 4.06 -12.14 4.76
C GLN A 315 4.07 -10.83 5.54
N PRO A 316 2.93 -10.42 6.14
CA PRO A 316 2.89 -9.26 7.02
C PRO A 316 3.75 -9.46 8.27
N TRP A 317 4.48 -8.42 8.65
CA TRP A 317 5.11 -8.34 9.97
C TRP A 317 4.03 -8.27 11.04
N GLY A 318 4.12 -9.14 12.04
CA GLY A 318 3.15 -9.14 13.14
C GLY A 318 1.80 -9.77 12.79
N TRP A 319 1.74 -10.68 11.82
CA TRP A 319 0.49 -11.31 11.41
C TRP A 319 -0.02 -12.37 12.40
N ALA A 320 0.85 -13.06 13.13
CA ALA A 320 0.47 -14.32 13.75
C ALA A 320 -0.74 -14.19 14.72
N PRO A 321 -1.67 -15.17 14.73
CA PRO A 321 -2.84 -15.15 15.61
C PRO A 321 -2.48 -14.99 17.09
N ARG A 322 -3.42 -14.45 17.91
CA ARG A 322 -3.20 -14.22 19.36
C ARG A 322 -2.80 -15.49 20.13
N ASN A 323 -3.25 -16.66 19.68
CA ASN A 323 -2.93 -17.97 20.27
C ASN A 323 -1.72 -18.67 19.60
N SER A 324 -0.99 -17.99 18.73
CA SER A 324 0.24 -18.51 18.09
C SER A 324 1.32 -18.81 19.13
N VAL A 325 2.18 -19.78 18.82
CA VAL A 325 3.41 -20.06 19.59
C VAL A 325 4.30 -18.82 19.72
N THR A 326 4.23 -17.89 18.75
CA THR A 326 4.95 -16.61 18.74
C THR A 326 4.40 -15.55 19.69
N ARG A 327 3.29 -15.84 20.40
CA ARG A 327 2.69 -14.97 21.42
C ARG A 327 2.94 -15.47 22.85
N THR A 328 3.64 -16.58 23.01
CA THR A 328 3.91 -17.17 24.33
C THR A 328 5.04 -16.45 25.06
N GLN A 329 5.00 -16.44 26.39
CA GLN A 329 6.08 -15.90 27.23
C GLN A 329 7.46 -16.44 26.80
N LYS A 330 7.57 -17.77 26.64
CA LYS A 330 8.82 -18.43 26.24
C LYS A 330 9.37 -17.91 24.92
N PHE A 331 8.52 -17.72 23.91
CA PHE A 331 8.95 -17.17 22.63
C PHE A 331 9.43 -15.73 22.79
N ILE A 332 8.63 -14.89 23.46
CA ILE A 332 8.92 -13.46 23.65
C ILE A 332 10.23 -13.26 24.43
N GLU A 333 10.43 -13.99 25.52
CA GLU A 333 11.68 -13.92 26.30
C GLU A 333 12.89 -14.35 25.46
N SER A 334 12.72 -15.39 24.62
CA SER A 334 13.79 -15.87 23.74
C SER A 334 14.16 -14.87 22.66
N CYS A 335 13.20 -14.28 21.94
CA CYS A 335 13.50 -13.27 20.92
C CYS A 335 13.92 -11.93 21.54
N ALA A 336 13.36 -11.54 22.69
CA ALA A 336 13.79 -10.36 23.41
C ALA A 336 15.23 -10.50 23.93
N ALA A 337 15.74 -11.70 24.22
CA ALA A 337 17.15 -11.86 24.58
C ALA A 337 18.12 -11.42 23.45
N ASN A 338 17.65 -11.45 22.19
CA ASN A 338 18.43 -11.09 21.00
C ASN A 338 18.22 -9.63 20.57
N ARG A 339 17.92 -8.72 21.50
CA ARG A 339 17.77 -7.29 21.20
C ARG A 339 19.04 -6.72 20.58
N GLU A 340 18.89 -6.07 19.43
CA GLU A 340 19.97 -5.40 18.73
C GLU A 340 19.92 -3.88 18.95
N ALA A 341 21.08 -3.24 18.85
CA ALA A 341 21.16 -1.80 18.77
C ALA A 341 20.47 -1.28 17.50
N VAL A 342 19.79 -0.15 17.62
CA VAL A 342 19.22 0.58 16.48
C VAL A 342 19.92 1.92 16.39
N SER A 343 20.64 2.13 15.29
CA SER A 343 21.20 3.42 14.92
C SER A 343 20.52 3.93 13.67
N HIS A 344 20.04 5.17 13.71
CA HIS A 344 19.45 5.84 12.58
C HIS A 344 19.85 7.30 12.55
N SER A 345 20.49 7.71 11.46
CA SER A 345 20.65 9.12 11.12
C SER A 345 19.69 9.50 10.00
N SER A 346 19.32 10.78 9.94
CA SER A 346 18.72 11.34 8.73
C SER A 346 19.63 11.08 7.54
N ARG A 347 19.09 10.98 6.32
CA ARG A 347 19.90 10.65 5.13
C ARG A 347 20.99 11.69 4.81
N ASP A 348 20.85 12.92 5.30
CA ASP A 348 21.88 13.96 5.24
C ASP A 348 22.80 14.02 6.48
N GLN A 349 22.59 13.12 7.44
CA GLN A 349 23.28 13.00 8.74
C GLN A 349 23.24 14.24 9.63
N ARG A 350 22.44 15.25 9.28
CA ARG A 350 22.48 16.57 9.94
C ARG A 350 21.25 16.86 10.78
N LEU A 351 20.11 16.23 10.49
CA LEU A 351 18.83 16.59 11.07
C LEU A 351 18.50 15.81 12.34
N TYR A 352 18.82 14.53 12.38
CA TYR A 352 18.77 13.76 13.60
C TYR A 352 19.76 12.60 13.56
N GLN A 353 20.24 12.25 14.75
CA GLN A 353 20.90 11.00 15.04
C GLN A 353 20.15 10.37 16.21
N PHE A 354 19.73 9.13 16.02
CA PHE A 354 19.05 8.32 17.02
C PHE A 354 19.85 7.05 17.22
N ASP A 355 20.31 6.84 18.44
CA ASP A 355 20.99 5.62 18.86
C ASP A 355 20.26 5.04 20.06
N ALA A 356 19.77 3.82 19.93
CA ALA A 356 19.19 3.04 21.00
C ALA A 356 20.01 1.77 21.21
N LEU A 357 20.58 1.62 22.40
CA LEU A 357 21.31 0.44 22.82
C LEU A 357 20.43 -0.38 23.78
N PRO A 358 20.42 -1.72 23.66
CA PRO A 358 19.70 -2.55 24.60
C PRO A 358 20.37 -2.51 25.98
N THR A 359 19.57 -2.37 27.02
CA THR A 359 20.03 -2.50 28.40
C THR A 359 20.00 -3.97 28.79
N SER A 360 21.16 -4.54 29.12
CA SER A 360 21.28 -5.97 29.46
C SER A 360 20.47 -6.37 30.70
N THR A 361 20.24 -5.43 31.62
CA THR A 361 19.48 -5.64 32.87
C THR A 361 18.01 -5.21 32.79
N ALA A 362 17.57 -4.62 31.68
CA ALA A 362 16.19 -4.16 31.56
C ALA A 362 15.21 -5.36 31.58
N LYS A 363 14.21 -5.28 32.46
CA LYS A 363 13.11 -6.23 32.51
C LYS A 363 12.13 -5.91 31.38
N VAL A 364 12.05 -6.78 30.38
CA VAL A 364 11.06 -6.69 29.30
C VAL A 364 9.74 -7.29 29.79
N ASN A 365 8.65 -6.52 29.74
CA ASN A 365 7.32 -7.07 29.98
C ASN A 365 6.86 -7.83 28.73
N TRP A 366 6.87 -9.16 28.81
CA TRP A 366 6.56 -10.00 27.65
C TRP A 366 5.11 -9.82 27.18
N GLN A 367 4.15 -9.57 28.08
CA GLN A 367 2.75 -9.37 27.73
C GLN A 367 2.57 -8.11 26.88
N LYS A 368 3.25 -7.01 27.23
CA LYS A 368 3.24 -5.77 26.43
C LYS A 368 3.82 -5.98 25.04
N VAL A 369 4.92 -6.73 24.93
CA VAL A 369 5.53 -7.05 23.64
C VAL A 369 4.59 -7.93 22.82
N ALA A 370 4.04 -9.00 23.41
CA ALA A 370 3.11 -9.90 22.73
C ALA A 370 1.87 -9.19 22.19
N SER A 371 1.25 -8.30 22.98
CA SER A 371 0.11 -7.50 22.52
C SER A 371 0.48 -6.48 21.44
N SER A 372 1.73 -6.04 21.43
CA SER A 372 2.29 -5.10 20.44
C SER A 372 2.74 -5.76 19.13
N MET A 373 2.79 -7.09 19.07
CA MET A 373 3.18 -7.84 17.87
C MET A 373 2.10 -7.89 16.79
N ASN A 374 1.01 -7.13 16.88
CA ASN A 374 -0.04 -7.04 15.85
C ASN A 374 0.22 -5.87 14.86
N CYS A 375 1.38 -5.87 14.21
CA CYS A 375 1.77 -4.76 13.33
C CYS A 375 1.00 -4.70 12.00
N ILE A 376 0.28 -5.77 11.64
CA ILE A 376 -0.62 -5.79 10.47
C ILE A 376 -1.76 -4.78 10.62
N ALA A 377 -2.23 -4.52 11.84
CA ALA A 377 -3.25 -3.50 12.13
C ALA A 377 -2.80 -2.07 11.75
N CYS A 378 -1.52 -1.77 11.93
CA CYS A 378 -0.94 -0.46 11.61
C CYS A 378 -0.90 -0.18 10.10
N HIS A 379 -1.00 -1.25 9.32
CA HIS A 379 -0.75 -1.35 7.90
C HIS A 379 -1.75 -2.36 7.31
N ASN A 380 -3.03 -2.02 7.47
CA ASN A 380 -4.24 -2.81 7.16
C ASN A 380 -4.37 -3.29 5.71
N GLY A 381 -3.42 -2.94 4.84
CA GLY A 381 -3.40 -3.30 3.43
C GLY A 381 -4.35 -2.50 2.54
N THR A 382 -5.21 -1.65 3.10
CA THR A 382 -6.10 -0.77 2.33
C THR A 382 -5.49 0.62 2.13
N ASP A 383 -5.02 1.27 3.20
CA ASP A 383 -4.67 2.71 3.14
C ASP A 383 -3.16 2.98 3.16
N ARG A 384 -2.40 2.14 3.86
CA ARG A 384 -0.96 2.33 4.10
C ARG A 384 -0.08 1.21 3.56
N GLY A 385 -0.68 0.27 2.80
CA GLY A 385 -0.06 -0.98 2.39
C GLY A 385 0.21 -1.91 3.58
N ILE A 386 0.51 -3.18 3.30
CA ILE A 386 0.89 -4.17 4.32
C ILE A 386 2.39 -4.02 4.59
N LEU A 387 2.83 -4.00 5.85
CA LEU A 387 4.26 -4.18 6.12
C LEU A 387 4.59 -5.63 5.91
N HIS A 388 5.25 -5.98 4.81
CA HIS A 388 5.57 -7.37 4.50
C HIS A 388 7.07 -7.65 4.52
N ASN A 389 7.44 -8.91 4.33
CA ASN A 389 8.79 -9.44 4.39
C ASN A 389 9.82 -8.77 3.43
N GLU A 390 9.39 -8.01 2.43
CA GLU A 390 10.29 -7.25 1.55
C GLU A 390 10.65 -5.87 2.12
N PHE A 391 9.94 -5.41 3.15
CA PHE A 391 10.37 -4.23 3.91
C PHE A 391 11.72 -4.50 4.58
N GLN A 392 12.64 -3.57 4.37
CA GLN A 392 13.91 -3.57 5.08
C GLN A 392 13.65 -3.45 6.59
N SER A 393 14.33 -4.27 7.40
CA SER A 393 14.17 -4.23 8.86
C SER A 393 14.48 -2.85 9.45
N ARG A 394 15.34 -2.05 8.80
CA ARG A 394 15.62 -0.66 9.17
C ARG A 394 14.38 0.24 9.10
N THR A 395 13.52 0.06 8.10
CA THR A 395 12.28 0.84 7.95
C THR A 395 11.30 0.51 9.07
N ILE A 396 11.18 -0.76 9.44
CA ILE A 396 10.38 -1.20 10.59
C ILE A 396 10.97 -0.64 11.89
N ALA A 397 12.30 -0.72 12.05
CA ALA A 397 13.01 -0.16 13.21
C ALA A 397 12.78 1.35 13.37
N PHE A 398 12.81 2.11 12.27
CA PHE A 398 12.49 3.53 12.30
C PHE A 398 11.08 3.78 12.84
N LYS A 399 10.08 3.04 12.36
CA LYS A 399 8.67 3.22 12.78
C LYS A 399 8.41 2.83 14.23
N VAL A 400 9.07 1.78 14.71
CA VAL A 400 8.88 1.27 16.08
C VAL A 400 9.72 2.05 17.09
N ALA A 401 11.01 2.30 16.83
CA ALA A 401 11.93 2.88 17.80
C ALA A 401 12.07 4.41 17.69
N VAL A 402 12.10 4.95 16.46
CA VAL A 402 12.42 6.36 16.20
C VAL A 402 11.16 7.22 16.14
N SER A 403 10.30 6.98 15.14
CA SER A 403 9.10 7.79 14.91
C SER A 403 7.92 7.41 15.81
N ARG A 404 8.02 6.24 16.45
CA ARG A 404 7.04 5.64 17.37
C ARG A 404 5.60 5.63 16.82
N GLU A 405 5.48 5.56 15.49
CA GLU A 405 4.21 5.38 14.78
C GLU A 405 3.63 3.98 14.99
N MET A 406 4.46 3.05 15.47
CA MET A 406 4.10 1.66 15.67
C MET A 406 4.46 1.15 17.07
N PRO A 407 3.67 0.21 17.62
CA PRO A 407 2.40 -0.27 17.06
C PRO A 407 1.24 0.74 17.23
N LEU A 408 0.29 0.73 16.30
CA LEU A 408 -1.09 1.20 16.45
C LEU A 408 -1.94 0.01 16.89
N TYR A 409 -2.87 0.23 17.81
CA TYR A 409 -3.75 -0.80 18.36
C TYR A 409 -5.14 -0.60 17.75
N ASP A 410 -5.68 -1.62 17.08
CA ASP A 410 -6.98 -1.62 16.41
C ASP A 410 -8.06 -2.40 17.18
N ASP A 411 -7.76 -2.78 18.43
CA ASP A 411 -8.72 -3.48 19.28
C ASP A 411 -9.78 -2.49 19.80
N PRO A 412 -11.06 -2.70 19.48
CA PRO A 412 -12.14 -1.86 19.98
C PRO A 412 -12.26 -1.89 21.51
N ASP A 413 -11.79 -2.94 22.18
CA ASP A 413 -11.91 -3.11 23.64
C ASP A 413 -10.77 -2.44 24.42
N VAL A 414 -9.63 -2.14 23.76
CA VAL A 414 -8.48 -1.46 24.38
C VAL A 414 -7.93 -0.42 23.40
N PRO A 415 -8.49 0.79 23.35
CA PRO A 415 -8.24 1.74 22.26
C PRO A 415 -6.86 2.41 22.28
N VAL A 416 -5.96 2.02 23.20
CA VAL A 416 -4.64 2.63 23.38
C VAL A 416 -3.57 1.55 23.34
N ALA A 417 -2.63 1.69 22.41
CA ALA A 417 -1.45 0.83 22.34
C ALA A 417 -0.70 0.86 23.68
N PRO A 418 -0.16 -0.29 24.16
CA PRO A 418 0.66 -0.30 25.36
C PRO A 418 1.82 0.68 25.20
N ASP A 419 2.04 1.52 26.22
CA ASP A 419 3.24 2.35 26.22
C ASP A 419 4.47 1.45 26.45
N LEU A 420 5.29 1.34 25.41
CA LEU A 420 6.50 0.54 25.38
C LEU A 420 7.72 1.41 25.68
N THR A 421 8.51 0.97 26.65
CA THR A 421 9.86 1.47 26.90
C THR A 421 10.77 1.21 25.69
N MET A 422 11.95 1.84 25.65
CA MET A 422 12.88 1.62 24.54
C MET A 422 13.35 0.16 24.46
N ASP A 423 13.68 -0.48 25.58
CA ASP A 423 14.05 -1.89 25.61
C ASP A 423 12.90 -2.81 25.15
N GLU A 424 11.64 -2.49 25.49
CA GLU A 424 10.47 -3.22 25.00
C GLU A 424 10.24 -2.99 23.49
N ARG A 425 10.58 -1.81 22.95
CA ARG A 425 10.54 -1.54 21.50
C ARG A 425 11.63 -2.31 20.75
N LEU A 426 12.84 -2.37 21.29
CA LEU A 426 13.91 -3.22 20.75
C LEU A 426 13.53 -4.71 20.85
N ALA A 427 12.88 -5.12 21.94
CA ALA A 427 12.34 -6.48 22.09
C ALA A 427 11.30 -6.77 21.01
N LEU A 428 10.34 -5.86 20.82
CA LEU A 428 9.32 -5.95 19.77
C LEU A 428 9.96 -6.13 18.40
N LEU A 429 10.96 -5.32 18.04
CA LEU A 429 11.66 -5.46 16.76
C LEU A 429 12.31 -6.83 16.58
N SER A 430 12.95 -7.34 17.62
CA SER A 430 13.62 -8.64 17.60
C SER A 430 12.61 -9.79 17.49
N CYS A 431 11.49 -9.67 18.20
CA CYS A 431 10.40 -10.64 18.15
C CYS A 431 9.62 -10.62 16.85
N LEU A 432 9.43 -9.46 16.24
CA LEU A 432 8.86 -9.31 14.90
C LEU A 432 9.75 -10.00 13.85
N LYS A 433 11.08 -9.88 13.97
CA LYS A 433 12.04 -10.58 13.08
C LYS A 433 11.97 -12.10 13.28
N ALA A 434 11.95 -12.55 14.53
CA ALA A 434 11.89 -13.98 14.86
C ALA A 434 10.56 -14.60 14.44
N GLU A 435 9.44 -13.90 14.64
CA GLU A 435 8.11 -14.37 14.22
C GLU A 435 8.07 -14.60 12.72
N ARG A 436 8.61 -13.66 11.94
CA ARG A 436 8.57 -13.73 10.50
C ARG A 436 9.06 -15.09 10.01
N GLU A 437 10.21 -15.53 10.49
CA GLU A 437 10.78 -16.83 10.13
C GLU A 437 9.99 -18.00 10.72
N ALA A 438 9.48 -17.86 11.95
CA ALA A 438 8.75 -18.91 12.66
C ALA A 438 7.36 -19.22 12.08
N VAL A 439 6.70 -18.25 11.42
CA VAL A 439 5.31 -18.43 10.91
C VAL A 439 5.22 -18.33 9.39
N ARG A 440 6.36 -18.37 8.68
CA ARG A 440 6.39 -18.19 7.23
C ARG A 440 5.60 -19.25 6.48
N ASP A 441 5.75 -20.51 6.88
CA ASP A 441 5.04 -21.61 6.25
C ASP A 441 3.56 -21.60 6.60
N GLU A 442 3.22 -21.30 7.86
CA GLU A 442 1.84 -21.09 8.32
C GLU A 442 1.17 -19.95 7.56
N TRP A 443 1.85 -18.83 7.34
CA TRP A 443 1.33 -17.71 6.56
C TRP A 443 1.05 -18.14 5.12
N ARG A 444 1.99 -18.80 4.45
CA ARG A 444 1.82 -19.29 3.07
C ARG A 444 0.63 -20.25 2.97
N LYS A 445 0.48 -21.15 3.94
CA LYS A 445 -0.63 -22.10 4.04
C LYS A 445 -1.93 -21.44 4.45
N SER A 446 -1.90 -20.35 5.21
CA SER A 446 -3.10 -19.71 5.76
C SER A 446 -4.13 -19.33 4.70
N GLY A 447 -3.69 -19.07 3.46
CA GLY A 447 -4.54 -18.58 2.37
C GLY A 447 -5.12 -17.18 2.65
N TRP A 448 -4.73 -16.50 3.73
CA TRP A 448 -5.35 -15.24 4.17
C TRP A 448 -5.23 -14.15 3.09
N TRP A 449 -4.15 -14.20 2.31
CA TRP A 449 -3.92 -13.35 1.15
C TRP A 449 -4.98 -13.52 0.03
N VAL A 450 -5.70 -14.64 -0.05
CA VAL A 450 -6.82 -14.87 -1.01
C VAL A 450 -8.06 -14.04 -0.64
N LYS A 451 -8.24 -13.70 0.63
CA LYS A 451 -9.45 -13.03 1.13
C LYS A 451 -9.42 -11.50 0.98
N ARG A 452 -8.35 -10.94 0.39
CA ARG A 452 -8.14 -9.48 0.31
C ARG A 452 -9.18 -8.74 -0.54
N ALA A 453 -9.55 -9.29 -1.69
CA ALA A 453 -10.62 -8.73 -2.51
C ALA A 453 -11.96 -9.35 -2.10
N PRO A 454 -12.98 -8.62 -1.63
CA PRO A 454 -14.29 -9.23 -1.35
C PRO A 454 -14.90 -9.80 -2.63
N CYS A 455 -15.52 -10.99 -2.55
CA CYS A 455 -16.42 -11.47 -3.58
C CYS A 455 -17.83 -11.11 -3.13
N THR A 456 -18.50 -10.19 -3.83
CA THR A 456 -19.93 -9.99 -3.70
C THR A 456 -20.62 -10.78 -4.80
N ASP A 457 -21.70 -11.47 -4.46
CA ASP A 457 -22.51 -12.24 -5.43
C ASP A 457 -23.34 -11.30 -6.36
N GLU A 458 -23.13 -9.98 -6.27
CA GLU A 458 -23.88 -8.93 -6.98
C GLU A 458 -23.58 -8.84 -8.50
N THR A 459 -22.69 -9.69 -9.04
CA THR A 459 -22.46 -9.76 -10.50
C THR A 459 -23.53 -10.54 -11.28
N GLU A 460 -24.54 -11.12 -10.61
CA GLU A 460 -25.65 -11.80 -11.30
C GLU A 460 -26.76 -10.87 -11.81
N ASN A 461 -26.84 -9.61 -11.37
CA ASN A 461 -27.95 -8.72 -11.76
C ASN A 461 -27.73 -7.86 -13.01
N HIS A 462 -26.58 -7.93 -13.69
CA HIS A 462 -26.30 -7.11 -14.88
C HIS A 462 -26.75 -7.72 -16.22
N LYS A 463 -27.59 -8.77 -16.22
CA LYS A 463 -28.19 -9.35 -17.45
C LYS A 463 -29.70 -9.18 -17.62
N SER A 464 -30.41 -8.49 -16.72
CA SER A 464 -31.81 -8.12 -16.95
C SER A 464 -31.98 -6.60 -16.98
N ASN A 465 -31.66 -5.98 -18.11
CA ASN A 465 -32.39 -4.82 -18.64
C ASN A 465 -31.78 -4.39 -19.98
N SER A 466 -32.00 -5.21 -21.01
CA SER A 466 -32.08 -4.71 -22.37
C SER A 466 -33.39 -3.93 -22.53
N THR A 467 -33.25 -2.62 -22.66
CA THR A 467 -34.21 -1.58 -23.10
C THR A 467 -34.78 -1.89 -24.51
N PRO A 468 -35.71 -1.12 -25.15
CA PRO A 468 -36.48 0.07 -24.72
C PRO A 468 -37.95 0.17 -25.23
N THR A 469 -38.79 1.09 -24.71
CA THR A 469 -39.64 1.97 -25.56
C THR A 469 -40.31 3.15 -24.83
N GLU A 470 -40.01 4.34 -25.36
CA GLU A 470 -40.86 5.48 -25.72
C GLU A 470 -41.99 6.07 -24.83
N LYS A 471 -41.92 7.42 -24.79
CA LYS A 471 -42.97 8.46 -24.86
C LYS A 471 -43.53 9.10 -23.58
N SER A 472 -43.02 10.32 -23.34
CA SER A 472 -43.77 11.60 -23.34
C SER A 472 -45.02 11.76 -22.45
N ALA A 473 -44.89 12.61 -21.43
CA ALA A 473 -45.76 13.77 -21.11
C ALA A 473 -45.15 14.47 -19.86
N ILE A 474 -44.65 15.69 -19.93
CA ILE A 474 -45.37 16.95 -19.64
C ILE A 474 -46.43 16.79 -18.55
N SER A 475 -46.14 17.31 -17.34
CA SER A 475 -47.08 18.11 -16.56
C SER A 475 -46.37 18.74 -15.36
N ASP A 476 -46.54 20.05 -15.28
CA ASP A 476 -46.28 20.92 -14.14
C ASP A 476 -47.10 20.51 -12.90
N ASP A 477 -46.56 20.77 -11.70
CA ASP A 477 -47.23 21.34 -10.52
C ASP A 477 -46.29 21.16 -9.31
N VAL A 478 -45.64 22.20 -8.79
CA VAL A 478 -46.17 23.17 -7.81
C VAL A 478 -46.94 22.48 -6.69
N HIS A 479 -46.28 22.20 -5.56
CA HIS A 479 -46.80 22.59 -4.25
C HIS A 479 -45.71 22.65 -3.17
N LYS A 480 -45.64 23.83 -2.55
CA LYS A 480 -45.16 24.07 -1.19
C LYS A 480 -45.99 23.21 -0.21
N ILE A 481 -45.41 22.86 0.94
CA ILE A 481 -45.88 23.26 2.28
C ILE A 481 -44.99 22.62 3.37
N ASN A 482 -44.62 23.50 4.32
CA ASN A 482 -43.93 23.37 5.61
C ASN A 482 -42.42 23.16 5.63
#